data_AF-A0A942W413-F1
#
_entry.id   AF-A0A942W413-F1
#
_cell.length_a   1.000
_cell.length_b   1.000
_cell.length_c   1.000
_cell.angle_alpha   90.00
_cell.angle_beta   90.00
_cell.angle_gamma   90.00
#
_symmetry.space_group_name_H-M   'P 1'
#
loop_
_entity.id
_entity.type
_entity.pdbx_description
1 polymer ?
#
loop_
_entity_poly.entity_id
_entity_poly.type
_entity_poly.pdbx_seq_one_letter_code
_entity_poly.pdbx_strand_id
1 'polypeptide(L)'
;MKKSNVLIMIGIIFATINIVVSTTIFFMQRNYIIECFKLDQNKFVDYIISDFEKLSKSDTVNPEILSKLFKFDISNGFVYRDNIVIFEKDLKTTGKYKNSTTRELYKDYSLNSGTDIIKNVSDLLLESNGNEIITKISSRGKEIMTWNTVKKYNSYYTIGITCPVKTILSNSNYYFNTSVLSVLTVISSGIIVVSCIYINKLNKKMTA
;
A
#
# COMPACT_ATOMS: atom_id res chain seq x y z
N MET A 1 -10.64 48.69 5.32
CA MET A 1 -11.46 47.52 5.71
C MET A 1 -12.05 47.74 7.09
N LYS A 2 -13.39 47.66 7.27
CA LYS A 2 -14.01 47.67 8.61
C LYS A 2 -13.39 46.52 9.43
N LYS A 3 -12.80 46.80 10.61
CA LYS A 3 -12.18 45.82 11.53
C LYS A 3 -13.00 44.54 11.74
N SER A 4 -14.32 44.66 11.57
CA SER A 4 -15.30 43.58 11.61
C SER A 4 -15.06 42.42 10.62
N ASN A 5 -14.58 42.66 9.40
CA ASN A 5 -14.38 41.56 8.44
C ASN A 5 -13.07 40.80 8.65
N VAL A 6 -12.16 41.36 9.44
CA VAL A 6 -10.82 40.78 9.70
C VAL A 6 -10.95 39.48 10.52
N LEU A 7 -11.81 39.44 11.53
CA LEU A 7 -12.02 38.25 12.36
C LEU A 7 -12.62 37.07 11.59
N ILE A 8 -13.56 37.35 10.68
CA ILE A 8 -14.14 36.31 9.82
C ILE A 8 -13.07 35.76 8.87
N MET A 9 -12.24 36.63 8.27
CA MET A 9 -11.13 36.19 7.43
C MET A 9 -10.12 35.34 8.19
N ILE A 10 -9.75 35.71 9.42
CA ILE A 10 -8.86 34.91 10.28
C ILE A 10 -9.46 33.52 10.53
N GLY A 11 -10.76 33.44 10.85
CA GLY A 11 -11.44 32.15 11.05
C GLY A 11 -11.42 31.26 9.81
N ILE A 12 -11.65 31.83 8.61
CA ILE A 12 -11.58 31.09 7.34
C ILE A 12 -10.16 30.62 7.04
N ILE A 13 -9.16 31.49 7.22
CA ILE A 13 -7.74 31.14 7.04
C ILE A 13 -7.36 30.00 7.98
N PHE A 14 -7.75 30.07 9.25
CA PHE A 14 -7.49 29.00 10.22
C PHE A 14 -8.14 27.68 9.79
N ALA A 15 -9.42 27.70 9.41
CA ALA A 15 -10.12 26.51 8.93
C ALA A 15 -9.42 25.89 7.71
N THR A 16 -8.93 26.73 6.79
CA THR A 16 -8.19 26.28 5.60
C THR A 16 -6.87 25.62 5.99
N ILE A 17 -6.09 26.25 6.89
CA ILE A 17 -4.84 25.67 7.41
C ILE A 17 -5.11 24.33 8.09
N ASN A 18 -6.15 24.24 8.92
CA ASN A 18 -6.52 23.02 9.62
C ASN A 18 -6.83 21.87 8.64
N ILE A 19 -7.61 22.14 7.58
CA ILE A 19 -7.90 21.16 6.53
C ILE A 19 -6.63 20.69 5.83
N VAL A 20 -5.72 21.61 5.48
CA VAL A 20 -4.45 21.27 4.82
C VAL A 20 -3.56 20.41 5.72
N VAL A 21 -3.45 20.78 7.00
CA VAL A 21 -2.67 20.02 8.00
C VAL A 21 -3.25 18.63 8.19
N SER A 22 -4.56 18.49 8.40
CA SER A 22 -5.22 17.18 8.54
C SER A 22 -5.04 16.31 7.29
N THR A 23 -5.17 16.89 6.09
CA THR A 23 -4.94 16.16 4.84
C THR A 23 -3.51 15.64 4.73
N THR A 24 -2.54 16.47 5.14
CA THR A 24 -1.12 16.09 5.17
C THR A 24 -0.87 14.94 6.14
N ILE A 25 -1.46 15.01 7.34
CA ILE A 25 -1.37 13.94 8.35
C ILE A 25 -1.94 12.63 7.80
N PHE A 26 -3.07 12.65 7.10
CA PHE A 26 -3.63 11.44 6.49
C PHE A 26 -2.68 10.81 5.47
N PHE A 27 -2.07 11.63 4.61
CA PHE A 27 -1.12 11.15 3.64
C PHE A 27 0.13 10.56 4.30
N MET A 28 0.66 11.22 5.33
CA MET A 28 1.80 10.72 6.10
C MET A 28 1.47 9.40 6.82
N GLN A 29 0.31 9.32 7.47
CA GLN A 29 -0.13 8.10 8.17
C GLN A 29 -0.30 6.93 7.20
N ARG A 30 -0.90 7.16 6.03
CA ARG A 30 -1.04 6.13 4.99
C ARG A 30 0.33 5.59 4.57
N ASN A 31 1.27 6.48 4.29
CA ASN A 31 2.61 6.09 3.84
C ASN A 31 3.37 5.36 4.96
N TYR A 32 3.28 5.84 6.19
CA TYR A 32 3.88 5.18 7.35
C TYR A 32 3.37 3.73 7.51
N ILE A 33 2.05 3.51 7.44
CA ILE A 33 1.46 2.16 7.50
C ILE A 33 2.00 1.26 6.38
N ILE A 34 2.08 1.79 5.16
CA ILE A 34 2.60 1.08 3.99
C ILE A 34 4.07 0.70 4.20
N GLU A 35 4.91 1.61 4.69
CA GLU A 35 6.33 1.37 4.94
C GLU A 35 6.56 0.36 6.08
N CYS A 36 5.82 0.45 7.18
CA CYS A 36 5.85 -0.56 8.24
C CYS A 36 5.52 -1.95 7.68
N PHE A 37 4.48 -2.04 6.84
CA PHE A 37 4.09 -3.32 6.25
C PHE A 37 5.15 -3.89 5.30
N LYS A 38 5.80 -3.04 4.48
CA LYS A 38 6.94 -3.44 3.64
C LYS A 38 8.09 -4.01 4.49
N LEU A 39 8.43 -3.35 5.61
CA LEU A 39 9.49 -3.83 6.50
C LEU A 39 9.17 -5.20 7.10
N ASP A 40 7.93 -5.43 7.49
CA ASP A 40 7.49 -6.73 8.00
C ASP A 40 7.47 -7.80 6.90
N GLN A 41 6.99 -7.47 5.70
CA GLN A 41 7.03 -8.39 4.55
C GLN A 41 8.45 -8.81 4.19
N ASN A 42 9.44 -7.92 4.25
CA ASN A 42 10.84 -8.28 4.01
C ASN A 42 11.33 -9.37 4.97
N LYS A 43 11.06 -9.20 6.28
CA LYS A 43 11.42 -10.21 7.28
C LYS A 43 10.75 -11.55 6.97
N PHE A 44 9.47 -11.55 6.59
CA PHE A 44 8.78 -12.78 6.21
C PHE A 44 9.38 -13.44 4.97
N VAL A 45 9.76 -12.66 3.96
CA VAL A 45 10.43 -13.19 2.75
C VAL A 45 11.78 -13.80 3.11
N ASP A 46 12.56 -13.19 3.99
CA ASP A 46 13.84 -13.75 4.45
C ASP A 46 13.66 -15.10 5.16
N TYR A 47 12.64 -15.23 6.03
CA TYR A 47 12.30 -16.50 6.66
C TYR A 47 11.89 -17.57 5.63
N ILE A 48 11.05 -17.19 4.65
CA ILE A 48 10.60 -18.07 3.58
C ILE A 48 11.78 -18.54 2.73
N ILE A 49 12.73 -17.66 2.40
CA ILE A 49 13.92 -18.00 1.63
C ILE A 49 14.80 -18.99 2.39
N SER A 50 15.06 -18.74 3.68
CA SER A 50 15.82 -19.67 4.53
C SER A 50 15.21 -21.08 4.52
N ASP A 51 13.88 -21.20 4.54
CA ASP A 51 13.22 -22.50 4.47
C ASP A 51 13.20 -23.08 3.05
N PHE A 52 13.05 -22.23 2.02
CA PHE A 52 13.13 -22.64 0.62
C PHE A 52 14.51 -23.21 0.26
N GLU A 53 15.59 -22.63 0.80
CA GLU A 53 16.96 -23.10 0.58
C GLU A 53 17.21 -24.51 1.13
N LYS A 54 16.39 -25.00 2.07
CA LYS A 54 16.46 -26.37 2.60
C LYS A 54 15.74 -27.39 1.72
N LEU A 55 14.92 -26.93 0.77
CA LEU A 55 14.11 -27.82 -0.07
C LEU A 55 14.95 -28.61 -1.07
N SER A 56 14.50 -29.82 -1.38
CA SER A 56 15.04 -30.65 -2.46
C SER A 56 14.60 -30.13 -3.83
N LYS A 57 15.23 -30.60 -4.92
CA LYS A 57 14.90 -30.15 -6.28
C LYS A 57 13.43 -30.41 -6.66
N SER A 58 12.87 -31.56 -6.28
CA SER A 58 11.45 -31.86 -6.51
C SER A 58 10.52 -30.94 -5.73
N ASP A 59 10.93 -30.53 -4.54
CA ASP A 59 10.09 -29.75 -3.63
C ASP A 59 10.03 -28.27 -4.02
N THR A 60 11.08 -27.74 -4.66
CA THR A 60 11.11 -26.37 -5.19
C THR A 60 10.06 -26.06 -6.27
N VAL A 61 9.39 -27.10 -6.79
CA VAL A 61 8.31 -26.96 -7.78
C VAL A 61 7.00 -27.62 -7.33
N ASN A 62 6.95 -28.16 -6.11
CA ASN A 62 5.77 -28.83 -5.58
C ASN A 62 4.84 -27.80 -4.90
N PRO A 63 3.64 -27.51 -5.46
CA PRO A 63 2.74 -26.50 -4.92
C PRO A 63 2.31 -26.75 -3.46
N GLU A 64 2.19 -28.00 -3.03
CA GLU A 64 1.77 -28.33 -1.66
C GLU A 64 2.85 -27.97 -0.63
N ILE A 65 4.12 -28.18 -0.97
CA ILE A 65 5.26 -27.82 -0.12
C ILE A 65 5.45 -26.31 -0.14
N LEU A 66 5.41 -25.70 -1.33
CA LEU A 66 5.53 -24.25 -1.47
C LEU A 66 4.43 -23.50 -0.72
N SER A 67 3.18 -23.98 -0.78
CA SER A 67 2.07 -23.40 -0.01
C SER A 67 2.34 -23.38 1.49
N LYS A 68 3.00 -24.42 2.03
CA LYS A 68 3.39 -24.51 3.45
C LYS A 68 4.50 -23.53 3.84
N LEU A 69 5.21 -22.91 2.89
CA LEU A 69 6.16 -21.85 3.20
C LEU A 69 5.42 -20.53 3.54
N PHE A 70 4.26 -20.29 2.93
CA PHE A 70 3.51 -19.03 3.05
C PHE A 70 2.39 -19.06 4.10
N LYS A 71 2.68 -19.65 5.27
CA LYS A 71 1.71 -19.88 6.36
C LYS A 71 1.11 -18.62 6.99
N PHE A 72 1.64 -17.43 6.70
CA PHE A 72 1.16 -16.17 7.28
C PHE A 72 -0.07 -15.63 6.51
N ASP A 73 -1.18 -15.44 7.22
CA ASP A 73 -2.54 -15.57 6.66
C ASP A 73 -3.19 -14.27 6.11
N ILE A 74 -2.41 -13.31 5.63
CA ILE A 74 -2.96 -12.09 5.01
C ILE A 74 -2.35 -11.75 3.65
N SER A 75 -1.46 -12.61 3.16
CA SER A 75 -0.62 -12.29 2.04
C SER A 75 -0.55 -13.45 1.04
N ASN A 76 -0.53 -13.11 -0.25
CA ASN A 76 -0.45 -14.06 -1.35
C ASN A 76 1.04 -14.28 -1.68
N GLY A 77 1.55 -15.44 -1.32
CA GLY A 77 2.91 -15.86 -1.67
C GLY A 77 3.03 -16.26 -3.13
N PHE A 78 4.23 -16.09 -3.70
CA PHE A 78 4.55 -16.58 -5.03
C PHE A 78 6.00 -17.09 -5.11
N VAL A 79 6.22 -17.98 -6.06
CA VAL A 79 7.53 -18.51 -6.43
C VAL A 79 7.60 -18.58 -7.94
N TYR A 80 8.62 -17.92 -8.51
CA TYR A 80 8.94 -17.98 -9.93
C TYR A 80 10.35 -18.55 -10.11
N ARG A 81 10.62 -19.16 -11.25
CA ARG A 81 11.93 -19.73 -11.61
C ARG A 81 12.32 -19.26 -12.99
N ASP A 82 13.44 -18.58 -13.13
CA ASP A 82 13.97 -18.09 -14.42
C ASP A 82 12.87 -17.35 -15.22
N ASN A 83 12.12 -16.46 -14.55
CA ASN A 83 10.99 -15.72 -15.12
C ASN A 83 9.74 -16.56 -15.49
N ILE A 84 9.66 -17.81 -15.03
CA ILE A 84 8.53 -18.71 -15.24
C ILE A 84 7.73 -18.86 -13.94
N VAL A 85 6.41 -18.80 -14.02
CA VAL A 85 5.53 -18.98 -12.86
C VAL A 85 5.52 -20.44 -12.42
N ILE A 86 5.97 -20.71 -11.19
CA ILE A 86 5.93 -22.03 -10.56
C ILE A 86 4.74 -22.14 -9.62
N PHE A 87 4.52 -21.11 -8.81
CA PHE A 87 3.50 -21.10 -7.77
C PHE A 87 3.03 -19.67 -7.44
N GLU A 88 1.75 -19.55 -7.20
CA GLU A 88 1.03 -18.43 -6.59
C GLU A 88 0.05 -19.02 -5.57
N LYS A 89 -0.04 -18.44 -4.37
CA LYS A 89 -0.94 -18.91 -3.31
C LYS A 89 -2.40 -18.91 -3.77
N ASP A 90 -2.76 -18.00 -4.67
CA ASP A 90 -4.00 -18.12 -5.43
C ASP A 90 -3.89 -19.26 -6.44
N LEU A 91 -4.45 -20.42 -6.09
CA LEU A 91 -4.44 -21.63 -6.91
C LEU A 91 -5.08 -21.42 -8.29
N LYS A 92 -6.04 -20.50 -8.44
CA LYS A 92 -6.61 -20.17 -9.76
C LYS A 92 -5.57 -19.50 -10.65
N THR A 93 -4.81 -18.56 -10.09
CA THR A 93 -3.71 -17.89 -10.78
C THR A 93 -2.61 -18.89 -11.13
N THR A 94 -2.23 -19.76 -10.19
CA THR A 94 -1.30 -20.87 -10.49
C THR A 94 -1.81 -21.74 -11.62
N GLY A 95 -3.06 -22.24 -11.54
CA GLY A 95 -3.61 -23.13 -12.58
C GLY A 95 -3.64 -22.49 -13.97
N LYS A 96 -3.86 -21.18 -14.06
CA LYS A 96 -3.92 -20.44 -15.33
C LYS A 96 -2.54 -20.13 -15.92
N TYR A 97 -1.56 -19.78 -15.08
CA TYR A 97 -0.28 -19.23 -15.53
C TYR A 97 0.93 -20.11 -15.21
N LYS A 98 0.74 -21.30 -14.64
CA LYS A 98 1.86 -22.22 -14.37
C LYS A 98 2.61 -22.53 -15.67
N ASN A 99 3.93 -22.46 -15.61
CA ASN A 99 4.84 -22.58 -16.76
C ASN A 99 4.72 -21.45 -17.80
N SER A 100 3.92 -20.42 -17.55
CA SER A 100 3.89 -19.19 -18.35
C SER A 100 4.95 -18.21 -17.85
N THR A 101 5.31 -17.26 -18.71
CA THR A 101 6.24 -16.19 -18.32
C THR A 101 5.57 -15.24 -17.34
N THR A 102 6.35 -14.60 -16.45
CA THR A 102 5.76 -13.55 -15.59
C THR A 102 5.14 -12.46 -16.44
N ARG A 103 5.70 -12.10 -17.60
CA ARG A 103 5.11 -11.11 -18.52
C ARG A 103 3.63 -11.37 -18.85
N GLU A 104 3.20 -12.61 -18.96
CA GLU A 104 1.80 -12.98 -19.21
C GLU A 104 0.90 -12.76 -17.99
N LEU A 105 1.43 -12.97 -16.78
CA LEU A 105 0.79 -12.58 -15.52
C LEU A 105 0.75 -11.05 -15.38
N TYR A 106 1.73 -10.37 -15.99
CA TYR A 106 2.01 -8.96 -15.84
C TYR A 106 1.78 -8.09 -17.11
N LYS A 107 0.77 -8.38 -17.95
CA LYS A 107 0.59 -7.74 -19.28
C LYS A 107 0.41 -6.20 -19.35
N ASP A 108 0.02 -5.48 -18.30
CA ASP A 108 -0.13 -4.00 -18.28
C ASP A 108 0.16 -3.44 -16.87
N TYR A 109 1.31 -2.79 -16.64
CA TYR A 109 1.71 -2.31 -15.29
C TYR A 109 1.99 -0.83 -15.28
N SER A 110 1.43 -0.15 -14.29
CA SER A 110 1.83 1.19 -13.89
C SER A 110 2.42 1.14 -12.48
N LEU A 111 3.73 1.38 -12.38
CA LEU A 111 4.34 1.80 -11.12
C LEU A 111 3.78 3.20 -10.85
N ASN A 112 2.94 3.33 -9.82
CA ASN A 112 2.13 4.51 -9.51
C ASN A 112 0.91 4.79 -10.42
N SER A 113 -0.23 4.21 -10.03
CA SER A 113 -1.56 4.83 -10.24
C SER A 113 -2.13 4.89 -11.66
N GLY A 114 -1.69 4.05 -12.59
CA GLY A 114 -2.46 3.76 -13.79
C GLY A 114 -2.41 4.80 -14.90
N THR A 115 -1.34 5.58 -15.00
CA THR A 115 -1.15 6.49 -16.15
C THR A 115 0.17 6.28 -16.89
N ASP A 116 1.25 5.93 -16.19
CA ASP A 116 2.54 5.67 -16.85
C ASP A 116 3.03 4.24 -16.63
N ILE A 117 3.39 3.56 -17.73
CA ILE A 117 4.14 2.29 -17.72
C ILE A 117 5.62 2.65 -17.55
N ILE A 118 6.09 2.67 -16.31
CA ILE A 118 7.45 3.15 -16.00
C ILE A 118 8.52 2.06 -16.17
N LYS A 119 8.19 0.77 -15.92
CA LYS A 119 9.10 -0.38 -16.12
C LYS A 119 8.33 -1.71 -16.26
N ASN A 120 8.95 -2.68 -16.93
CA ASN A 120 8.46 -4.07 -17.04
C ASN A 120 8.75 -4.83 -15.74
N VAL A 121 7.71 -5.38 -15.10
CA VAL A 121 7.84 -6.12 -13.84
C VAL A 121 8.69 -7.38 -13.99
N SER A 122 8.71 -8.02 -15.17
CA SER A 122 9.64 -9.13 -15.42
C SER A 122 11.09 -8.71 -15.26
N ASP A 123 11.43 -7.48 -15.66
CA ASP A 123 12.81 -6.97 -15.56
C ASP A 123 13.14 -6.61 -14.10
N LEU A 124 12.16 -6.09 -13.34
CA LEU A 124 12.30 -5.84 -11.90
C LEU A 124 12.45 -7.14 -11.09
N LEU A 125 11.72 -8.19 -11.44
CA LEU A 125 11.79 -9.48 -10.74
C LEU A 125 13.11 -10.23 -10.97
N LEU A 126 13.85 -9.84 -12.00
CA LEU A 126 15.22 -10.30 -12.25
C LEU A 126 16.25 -9.50 -11.43
N GLU A 127 15.88 -8.34 -10.86
CA GLU A 127 16.70 -7.65 -9.87
C GLU A 127 16.69 -8.44 -8.56
N SER A 128 17.85 -8.55 -7.90
CA SER A 128 18.12 -9.49 -6.80
C SER A 128 17.05 -9.46 -5.70
N ASN A 129 16.62 -8.28 -5.29
CA ASN A 129 15.66 -8.07 -4.22
C ASN A 129 14.94 -6.74 -4.45
N GLY A 130 13.67 -6.67 -4.05
CA GLY A 130 12.88 -5.48 -4.29
C GLY A 130 11.60 -5.41 -3.49
N ASN A 131 11.08 -4.18 -3.40
CA ASN A 131 9.85 -3.85 -2.72
C ASN A 131 9.13 -2.79 -3.55
N GLU A 132 8.01 -3.15 -4.17
CA GLU A 132 7.28 -2.22 -5.04
C GLU A 132 5.78 -2.31 -4.90
N ILE A 133 5.10 -1.20 -5.20
CA ILE A 133 3.64 -1.19 -5.35
C ILE A 133 3.32 -1.45 -6.82
N ILE A 134 2.75 -2.62 -7.08
CA ILE A 134 2.36 -3.10 -8.40
C ILE A 134 0.83 -3.12 -8.55
N THR A 135 0.32 -3.25 -9.77
CA THR A 135 -1.12 -3.45 -10.02
C THR A 135 -1.28 -4.66 -10.92
N LYS A 136 -1.76 -5.81 -10.39
CA LYS A 136 -1.95 -7.01 -11.20
C LYS A 136 -3.20 -6.95 -12.08
N ILE A 137 -3.16 -7.60 -13.25
CA ILE A 137 -4.31 -7.75 -14.18
C ILE A 137 -5.50 -8.43 -13.50
N SER A 138 -5.24 -9.31 -12.54
CA SER A 138 -6.27 -9.96 -11.72
C SER A 138 -6.84 -8.99 -10.66
N SER A 139 -7.59 -7.98 -11.10
CA SER A 139 -8.70 -7.25 -10.43
C SER A 139 -8.58 -6.78 -8.97
N ARG A 140 -7.46 -6.93 -8.27
CA ARG A 140 -7.32 -6.61 -6.83
C ARG A 140 -6.86 -5.17 -6.57
N GLY A 141 -6.54 -4.42 -7.63
CA GLY A 141 -6.04 -3.06 -7.54
C GLY A 141 -4.55 -3.01 -7.21
N LYS A 142 -4.12 -1.95 -6.51
CA LYS A 142 -2.72 -1.79 -6.08
C LYS A 142 -2.36 -2.82 -5.01
N GLU A 143 -1.27 -3.54 -5.22
CA GLU A 143 -0.70 -4.53 -4.31
C GLU A 143 0.73 -4.14 -3.96
N ILE A 144 1.10 -4.27 -2.68
CA ILE A 144 2.49 -4.22 -2.26
C ILE A 144 3.10 -5.59 -2.53
N MET A 145 4.21 -5.61 -3.25
CA MET A 145 5.00 -6.78 -3.57
C MET A 145 6.39 -6.64 -2.97
N THR A 146 6.80 -7.66 -2.22
CA THR A 146 8.15 -7.81 -1.67
C THR A 146 8.72 -9.11 -2.18
N TRP A 147 9.94 -9.08 -2.71
CA TRP A 147 10.59 -10.27 -3.23
C TRP A 147 12.09 -10.26 -3.02
N ASN A 148 12.66 -11.45 -3.07
CA ASN A 148 14.08 -11.66 -3.07
C ASN A 148 14.40 -12.93 -3.91
N THR A 149 15.58 -12.95 -4.49
CA THR A 149 16.01 -13.92 -5.50
C THR A 149 17.10 -14.81 -4.95
N VAL A 150 16.93 -16.12 -5.10
CA VAL A 150 17.89 -17.14 -4.66
C VAL A 150 18.35 -17.99 -5.83
N LYS A 151 19.65 -18.25 -5.92
CA LYS A 151 20.21 -19.17 -6.93
C LYS A 151 20.32 -20.58 -6.36
N LYS A 152 19.59 -21.54 -6.93
CA LYS A 152 19.57 -22.93 -6.46
C LYS A 152 19.39 -23.89 -7.65
N TYR A 153 20.08 -25.03 -7.63
CA TYR A 153 20.01 -26.04 -8.70
C TYR A 153 20.18 -25.50 -10.14
N ASN A 154 21.08 -24.53 -10.31
CA ASN A 154 21.35 -23.86 -11.59
C ASN A 154 20.19 -23.02 -12.17
N SER A 155 19.25 -22.62 -11.33
CA SER A 155 18.16 -21.69 -11.67
C SER A 155 18.11 -20.54 -10.67
N TYR A 156 17.57 -19.40 -11.11
CA TYR A 156 17.22 -18.27 -10.26
C TYR A 156 15.75 -18.39 -9.85
N TYR A 157 15.48 -18.38 -8.55
CA TYR A 157 14.13 -18.39 -8.01
C TYR A 157 13.80 -17.03 -7.42
N THR A 158 12.75 -16.40 -7.91
CA THR A 158 12.19 -15.17 -7.32
C THR A 158 11.07 -15.58 -6.37
N ILE A 159 11.24 -15.29 -5.09
CA ILE A 159 10.30 -15.67 -4.04
C ILE A 159 9.80 -14.41 -3.38
N GLY A 160 8.49 -14.33 -3.18
CA GLY A 160 7.95 -13.14 -2.56
C GLY A 160 6.52 -13.25 -2.13
N ILE A 161 6.03 -12.11 -1.65
CA ILE A 161 4.72 -11.95 -1.06
C ILE A 161 4.05 -10.73 -1.70
N THR A 162 2.76 -10.85 -1.98
CA THR A 162 1.90 -9.75 -2.42
C THR A 162 0.73 -9.53 -1.46
N CYS A 163 0.40 -8.27 -1.17
CA CYS A 163 -0.77 -7.93 -0.37
C CYS A 163 -1.49 -6.70 -0.95
N PRO A 164 -2.82 -6.74 -1.15
CA PRO A 164 -3.57 -5.57 -1.61
C PRO A 164 -3.44 -4.40 -0.62
N VAL A 165 -3.12 -3.21 -1.12
CA VAL A 165 -3.01 -1.98 -0.31
C VAL A 165 -4.31 -1.73 0.47
N LYS A 166 -5.46 -2.01 -0.15
CA LYS A 166 -6.76 -1.89 0.52
C LYS A 166 -6.86 -2.77 1.76
N THR A 167 -6.37 -4.00 1.71
CA THR A 167 -6.36 -4.94 2.85
C THR A 167 -5.46 -4.43 3.96
N ILE A 168 -4.26 -3.93 3.62
CA ILE A 168 -3.32 -3.36 4.60
C ILE A 168 -3.95 -2.19 5.36
N LEU A 169 -4.56 -1.25 4.63
CA LEU A 169 -5.23 -0.09 5.21
C LEU A 169 -6.46 -0.49 6.04
N SER A 170 -7.21 -1.50 5.60
CA SER A 170 -8.35 -2.01 6.35
C SER A 170 -7.93 -2.63 7.68
N ASN A 171 -6.91 -3.50 7.67
CA ASN A 171 -6.44 -4.21 8.86
C ASN A 171 -5.81 -3.27 9.90
N SER A 172 -5.28 -2.13 9.45
CA SER A 172 -4.71 -1.09 10.31
C SER A 172 -5.75 -0.04 10.78
N ASN A 173 -7.04 -0.29 10.54
CA ASN A 173 -8.14 0.64 10.87
C ASN A 173 -7.96 2.05 10.27
N TYR A 174 -7.20 2.17 9.18
CA TYR A 174 -6.86 3.46 8.57
C TYR A 174 -8.11 4.27 8.20
N TYR A 175 -9.10 3.63 7.57
CA TYR A 175 -10.33 4.31 7.14
C TYR A 175 -11.16 4.80 8.32
N PHE A 176 -11.24 4.03 9.41
CA PHE A 176 -11.93 4.44 10.62
C PHE A 176 -11.22 5.62 11.28
N ASN A 177 -9.91 5.52 11.50
CA ASN A 177 -9.11 6.59 12.10
C ASN A 177 -9.16 7.88 11.28
N THR A 178 -9.06 7.77 9.95
CA THR A 178 -9.17 8.90 9.02
C THR A 178 -10.56 9.54 9.10
N SER A 179 -11.62 8.74 9.21
CA SER A 179 -12.99 9.25 9.33
C SER A 179 -13.20 10.02 10.64
N VAL A 180 -12.72 9.46 11.77
CA VAL A 180 -12.78 10.13 13.09
C VAL A 180 -12.06 11.46 13.05
N LEU A 181 -10.82 11.49 12.56
CA LEU A 181 -10.03 12.72 12.44
C LEU A 181 -10.65 13.74 11.47
N SER A 182 -11.27 13.28 10.38
CA SER A 182 -11.98 14.15 9.43
C SER A 182 -13.18 14.84 10.09
N VAL A 183 -13.99 14.07 10.84
CA VAL A 183 -15.13 14.62 11.59
C VAL A 183 -14.67 15.63 12.63
N LEU A 184 -13.61 15.33 13.39
CA LEU A 184 -13.03 16.26 14.36
C LEU A 184 -12.49 17.55 13.70
N THR A 185 -11.89 17.43 12.52
CA THR A 185 -11.40 18.59 11.74
C THR A 185 -12.55 19.49 11.30
N VAL A 186 -13.65 18.90 10.82
CA VAL A 186 -14.85 19.65 10.40
C VAL A 186 -15.51 20.33 11.60
N ILE A 187 -15.71 19.61 12.70
CA ILE A 187 -16.33 20.16 13.92
C ILE A 187 -15.49 21.31 14.49
N SER A 188 -14.18 21.12 14.65
CA SER A 188 -13.29 22.16 15.18
C SER A 188 -13.26 23.41 14.30
N SER A 189 -13.18 23.23 12.98
CA SER A 189 -13.21 24.34 12.03
C SER A 189 -14.55 25.09 12.06
N GLY A 190 -15.67 24.36 12.17
CA GLY A 190 -17.00 24.93 12.32
C GLY A 190 -17.15 25.77 13.60
N ILE A 191 -16.71 25.24 14.75
CA ILE A 191 -16.73 25.96 16.04
C ILE A 191 -15.95 27.27 15.94
N ILE A 192 -14.77 27.25 15.33
CA ILE A 192 -13.91 28.44 15.19
C ILE A 192 -14.57 29.49 14.30
N VAL A 193 -15.09 29.11 13.14
CA VAL A 193 -15.78 30.04 12.23
C VAL A 193 -17.01 30.65 12.90
N VAL A 194 -17.85 29.84 13.55
CA VAL A 194 -19.04 30.32 14.29
C VAL A 194 -18.64 31.26 15.42
N SER A 195 -17.58 30.94 16.17
CA SER A 195 -17.06 31.79 17.24
C SER A 195 -16.56 33.14 16.71
N CYS A 196 -15.81 33.14 15.60
CA CYS A 196 -15.36 34.37 14.94
C CYS A 196 -16.54 35.24 14.46
N ILE A 197 -17.59 34.62 13.90
CA ILE A 197 -18.81 35.33 13.49
C ILE A 197 -19.54 35.93 14.71
N TYR A 198 -19.66 35.16 15.79
CA TYR A 198 -20.33 35.60 17.01
C TYR A 198 -19.58 36.76 17.69
N ILE A 199 -18.26 36.64 17.88
CA ILE A 199 -17.40 37.70 18.43
C ILE A 199 -17.50 38.95 17.56
N ASN A 200 -17.49 38.79 16.23
CA ASN A 200 -17.64 39.92 15.32
C ASN A 200 -19.00 40.64 15.48
N LYS A 201 -20.09 39.87 15.65
CA LYS A 201 -21.42 40.43 15.92
C LYS A 201 -21.48 41.18 17.24
N LEU A 202 -20.84 40.66 18.30
CA LEU A 202 -20.74 41.34 19.59
C LEU A 202 -19.93 42.64 19.48
N ASN A 203 -18.77 42.62 18.80
CA ASN A 203 -17.95 43.81 18.61
C ASN A 203 -18.71 44.92 17.86
N LYS A 204 -19.53 44.57 16.85
CA LYS A 204 -20.40 45.55 16.18
C LYS A 204 -21.44 46.16 17.13
N LYS A 205 -22.00 45.38 18.05
CA LYS A 205 -22.99 45.87 19.02
C LYS A 205 -22.40 46.77 20.09
N MET A 206 -21.14 46.55 20.49
CA MET A 206 -20.47 47.36 21.53
C MET A 206 -19.84 48.65 20.98
N THR A 207 -19.65 48.73 19.66
CA THR A 207 -19.06 49.91 18.98
C THR A 207 -20.10 50.76 18.24
N ALA A 208 -21.38 50.37 18.30
CA ALA A 208 -22.53 51.13 17.81
C ALA A 208 -23.23 51.80 19.00
#